data_AF-A0A4V1WLI4-F1
#
_entry.id   AF-A0A4V1WLI4-F1
#
_cell.length_a   1.000
_cell.length_b   1.000
_cell.length_c   1.000
_cell.angle_alpha   90.00
_cell.angle_beta   90.00
_cell.angle_gamma   90.00
#
_symmetry.space_group_name_H-M   'P 1'
#
loop_
_entity.id
_entity.type
_entity.pdbx_description
1 polymer ?
#
loop_
_entity_poly.entity_id
_entity_poly.type
_entity_poly.pdbx_seq_one_letter_code
_entity_poly.pdbx_strand_id
1 'polypeptide(L)'
;PEECADATRAAEAINLAFETYGISSSGERAGLVAYMLFESGDFRYSKNHFPGRPGQGTRMMGMPPLVKLYAESVAGVDAVARAEAAGGDAGLDAVLRLANCNDEKSFGMAAWFLSTQCTNDTRGGLAMGEMDGWHDFLTSCVGTTLATERDTLWLATTQVLNGEGLSKTR
;
A
#
# COMPACT_ATOMS: atom_id res chain seq x y z
N PRO A 1 12.29 0.24 -14.19
CA PRO A 1 12.97 0.65 -12.95
C PRO A 1 13.36 -0.59 -12.15
N GLU A 2 14.42 -0.54 -11.34
CA GLU A 2 14.78 -1.63 -10.42
C GLU A 2 13.64 -1.97 -9.45
N GLU A 3 12.82 -0.97 -9.12
CA GLU A 3 11.63 -1.07 -8.27
C GLU A 3 10.47 -1.85 -8.88
N CYS A 4 10.51 -2.17 -10.18
CA CYS A 4 9.40 -2.88 -10.83
C CYS A 4 9.28 -4.30 -10.27
N ALA A 5 8.08 -4.69 -9.86
CA ALA A 5 7.77 -6.05 -9.45
C ALA A 5 6.72 -6.64 -10.40
N ASP A 6 6.96 -7.88 -10.85
CA ASP A 6 5.97 -8.61 -11.62
C ASP A 6 4.85 -9.16 -10.72
N ALA A 7 3.83 -9.75 -11.36
CA ALA A 7 2.68 -10.29 -10.66
C ALA A 7 3.03 -11.40 -9.66
N THR A 8 4.05 -12.21 -9.93
CA THR A 8 4.45 -13.30 -9.04
C THR A 8 5.04 -12.75 -7.75
N ARG A 9 6.03 -11.86 -7.86
CA ARG A 9 6.66 -11.22 -6.70
C ARG A 9 5.67 -10.37 -5.90
N ALA A 10 4.82 -9.61 -6.59
CA ALA A 10 3.81 -8.79 -5.96
C ALA A 10 2.79 -9.68 -5.21
N ALA A 11 2.25 -10.72 -5.84
CA ALA A 11 1.26 -11.59 -5.21
C ALA A 11 1.81 -12.31 -3.98
N GLU A 12 3.04 -12.83 -4.04
CA GLU A 12 3.70 -13.47 -2.89
C GLU A 12 3.84 -12.50 -1.72
N ALA A 13 4.40 -11.30 -1.96
CA ALA A 13 4.61 -10.30 -0.91
C ALA A 13 3.29 -9.74 -0.35
N ILE A 14 2.29 -9.50 -1.19
CA ILE A 14 0.98 -9.00 -0.79
C ILE A 14 0.23 -10.04 0.05
N ASN A 15 0.26 -11.31 -0.33
CA ASN A 15 -0.39 -12.36 0.46
C ASN A 15 0.28 -12.52 1.83
N LEU A 16 1.61 -12.47 1.89
CA LEU A 16 2.33 -12.49 3.16
C LEU A 16 1.97 -11.28 4.04
N ALA A 17 1.83 -10.10 3.44
CA ALA A 17 1.36 -8.91 4.15
C ALA A 17 -0.07 -9.08 4.69
N PHE A 18 -0.97 -9.67 3.91
CA PHE A 18 -2.32 -9.96 4.35
C PHE A 18 -2.37 -10.90 5.54
N GLU A 19 -1.55 -11.96 5.54
CA GLU A 19 -1.43 -12.85 6.69
C GLU A 19 -0.87 -12.13 7.91
N THR A 20 0.21 -11.36 7.73
CA THR A 20 0.92 -10.63 8.80
C THR A 20 0.01 -9.62 9.50
N TYR A 21 -0.83 -8.91 8.76
CA TYR A 21 -1.69 -7.84 9.28
C TYR A 21 -3.17 -8.23 9.42
N GLY A 22 -3.49 -9.52 9.25
CA GLY A 22 -4.84 -10.05 9.44
C GLY A 22 -5.87 -9.54 8.44
N ILE A 23 -5.48 -9.35 7.18
CA ILE A 23 -6.36 -8.92 6.08
C ILE A 23 -7.00 -10.16 5.43
N SER A 24 -8.29 -10.36 5.69
CA SER A 24 -8.95 -11.64 5.36
C SER A 24 -10.14 -11.50 4.41
N SER A 25 -10.87 -10.39 4.46
CA SER A 25 -12.02 -10.18 3.58
C SER A 25 -11.59 -9.92 2.13
N SER A 26 -12.41 -10.32 1.16
CA SER A 26 -12.16 -9.99 -0.24
C SER A 26 -12.19 -8.49 -0.49
N GLY A 27 -13.07 -7.74 0.22
CA GLY A 27 -13.17 -6.29 0.13
C GLY A 27 -11.90 -5.56 0.55
N GLU A 28 -11.33 -5.89 1.72
CA GLU A 28 -10.06 -5.30 2.16
C GLU A 28 -8.92 -5.63 1.18
N ARG A 29 -8.82 -6.88 0.74
CA ARG A 29 -7.77 -7.32 -0.20
C ARG A 29 -7.88 -6.58 -1.53
N ALA A 30 -9.09 -6.45 -2.06
CA ALA A 30 -9.36 -5.73 -3.30
C ALA A 30 -9.01 -4.24 -3.16
N GLY A 31 -9.46 -3.61 -2.07
CA GLY A 31 -9.17 -2.21 -1.76
C GLY A 31 -7.68 -1.92 -1.71
N LEU A 32 -6.92 -2.74 -0.97
CA LEU A 32 -5.49 -2.53 -0.81
C LEU A 32 -4.70 -2.76 -2.10
N VAL A 33 -5.03 -3.81 -2.86
CA VAL A 33 -4.38 -4.06 -4.16
C VAL A 33 -4.67 -2.93 -5.15
N ALA A 34 -5.94 -2.53 -5.28
CA ALA A 34 -6.33 -1.43 -6.17
C ALA A 34 -5.64 -0.12 -5.79
N TYR A 35 -5.58 0.18 -4.49
CA TYR A 35 -4.91 1.37 -3.98
C TYR A 35 -3.42 1.37 -4.31
N MET A 36 -2.72 0.26 -4.04
CA MET A 36 -1.29 0.18 -4.38
C MET A 36 -1.06 0.23 -5.89
N LEU A 37 -1.89 -0.42 -6.72
CA LEU A 37 -1.77 -0.37 -8.18
C LEU A 37 -1.83 1.07 -8.68
N PHE A 38 -2.80 1.85 -8.19
CA PHE A 38 -2.97 3.24 -8.57
C PHE A 38 -1.75 4.10 -8.19
N GLU A 39 -1.36 4.06 -6.91
CA GLU A 39 -0.31 4.93 -6.36
C GLU A 39 1.08 4.60 -6.91
N SER A 40 1.35 3.32 -7.20
CA SER A 40 2.66 2.85 -7.66
C SER A 40 2.83 2.77 -9.17
N GLY A 41 1.81 3.15 -9.94
CA GLY A 41 1.79 2.99 -11.39
C GLY A 41 1.96 1.54 -11.81
N ASP A 42 1.05 0.67 -11.41
CA ASP A 42 1.06 -0.78 -11.66
C ASP A 42 2.30 -1.49 -11.06
N PHE A 43 2.66 -1.17 -9.82
CA PHE A 43 3.83 -1.72 -9.13
C PHE A 43 5.17 -1.45 -9.85
N ARG A 44 5.24 -0.38 -10.65
CA ARG A 44 6.51 0.06 -11.26
C ARG A 44 7.41 0.80 -10.29
N TYR A 45 6.81 1.43 -9.27
CA TYR A 45 7.52 2.31 -8.34
C TYR A 45 7.26 1.95 -6.88
N SER A 46 8.29 1.98 -6.05
CA SER A 46 8.20 1.89 -4.59
C SER A 46 8.57 3.21 -3.90
N LYS A 47 8.94 4.24 -4.66
CA LYS A 47 9.10 5.62 -4.19
C LYS A 47 8.53 6.62 -5.18
N ASN A 48 8.26 7.84 -4.72
CA ASN A 48 7.80 8.91 -5.60
C ASN A 48 8.92 9.38 -6.53
N HIS A 49 8.70 9.30 -7.85
CA HIS A 49 9.59 9.83 -8.88
C HIS A 49 9.09 11.12 -9.54
N PHE A 50 7.77 11.38 -9.56
CA PHE A 50 7.18 12.48 -10.31
C PHE A 50 6.06 13.17 -9.49
N PRO A 51 6.23 14.43 -9.05
CA PRO A 51 7.38 15.32 -9.27
C PRO A 51 8.63 14.95 -8.45
N GLY A 52 8.55 13.90 -7.62
CA GLY A 52 9.61 13.50 -6.69
C GLY A 52 9.41 14.17 -5.34
N ARG A 53 9.34 13.37 -4.27
CA ARG A 53 9.30 13.85 -2.89
C ARG A 53 10.16 12.93 -2.03
N PRO A 54 11.23 13.46 -1.40
CA PRO A 54 12.09 12.69 -0.52
C PRO A 54 11.30 11.97 0.57
N GLY A 55 11.62 10.70 0.80
CA GLY A 55 10.96 9.86 1.80
C GLY A 55 9.53 9.41 1.51
N GLN A 56 8.93 9.76 0.36
CA GLN A 56 7.59 9.27 -0.01
C GLN A 56 7.66 7.95 -0.78
N GLY A 57 6.89 6.91 -0.38
CA GLY A 57 6.94 5.61 -1.07
C GLY A 57 6.10 4.46 -0.50
N THR A 58 6.63 3.22 -0.65
CA THR A 58 6.11 1.86 -0.32
C THR A 58 4.83 1.41 -1.02
N ARG A 59 4.73 1.68 -2.33
CA ARG A 59 3.64 1.26 -3.22
C ARG A 59 2.27 1.92 -2.99
N MET A 60 1.96 2.33 -1.76
CA MET A 60 0.82 3.20 -1.46
C MET A 60 1.16 4.71 -1.47
N MET A 61 2.41 5.04 -1.82
CA MET A 61 2.95 6.42 -1.86
C MET A 61 2.71 7.24 -0.59
N GLY A 62 2.88 6.60 0.56
CA GLY A 62 2.71 7.22 1.87
C GLY A 62 3.67 8.38 2.08
N MET A 63 3.19 9.44 2.75
CA MET A 63 3.97 10.62 3.09
C MET A 63 5.10 10.32 4.08
N PRO A 64 6.21 11.09 4.10
CA PRO A 64 7.38 10.77 4.92
C PRO A 64 7.10 10.53 6.42
N PRO A 65 6.21 11.29 7.10
CA PRO A 65 5.86 10.99 8.49
C PRO A 65 5.23 9.60 8.67
N LEU A 66 4.41 9.16 7.70
CA LEU A 66 3.80 7.84 7.71
C LEU A 66 4.81 6.74 7.38
N VAL A 67 5.70 6.99 6.42
CA VAL A 67 6.81 6.08 6.08
C VAL A 67 7.72 5.88 7.28
N LYS A 68 7.96 6.92 8.08
CA LYS A 68 8.70 6.81 9.35
C LYS A 68 8.03 5.84 10.31
N LEU A 69 6.73 6.03 10.59
CA LEU A 69 5.98 5.12 11.48
C LEU A 69 6.05 3.67 11.00
N TYR A 70 5.92 3.45 9.69
CA TYR A 70 6.05 2.12 9.12
C TYR A 70 7.48 1.57 9.26
N ALA A 71 8.50 2.36 8.93
CA ALA A 71 9.91 1.99 9.07
C ALA A 71 10.26 1.62 10.51
N GLU A 72 9.75 2.36 11.51
CA GLU A 72 9.92 2.03 12.92
C GLU A 72 9.30 0.67 13.25
N SER A 73 8.13 0.35 12.68
CA SER A 73 7.45 -0.92 12.91
C SER A 73 8.18 -2.14 12.31
N VAL A 74 8.92 -1.96 11.21
CA VAL A 74 9.56 -3.08 10.49
C VAL A 74 11.08 -3.16 10.65
N ALA A 75 11.74 -2.05 11.00
CA ALA A 75 13.19 -1.96 11.17
C ALA A 75 13.62 -1.52 12.59
N GLY A 76 12.68 -1.01 13.40
CA GLY A 76 12.93 -0.54 14.76
C GLY A 76 13.37 0.93 14.84
N VAL A 77 13.03 1.57 15.97
CA VAL A 77 13.29 3.00 16.24
C VAL A 77 14.77 3.39 16.14
N ASP A 78 15.68 2.53 16.57
CA ASP A 78 17.12 2.81 16.54
C ASP A 78 17.68 2.84 15.11
N ALA A 79 17.15 1.98 14.22
CA ALA A 79 17.55 1.98 12.81
C ALA A 79 17.07 3.24 12.11
N VAL A 80 15.84 3.67 12.41
CA VAL A 80 15.26 4.91 11.90
C VAL A 80 16.04 6.12 12.41
N ALA A 81 16.36 6.20 13.71
CA ALA A 81 17.15 7.30 14.26
C ALA A 81 18.55 7.40 13.60
N ARG A 82 19.21 6.27 13.34
CA ARG A 82 20.48 6.25 12.59
C ARG A 82 20.33 6.72 11.14
N ALA A 83 19.22 6.36 10.48
CA ALA A 83 18.93 6.83 9.13
C ALA A 83 18.66 8.35 9.10
N GLU A 84 17.87 8.86 10.05
CA GLU A 84 17.54 10.28 10.18
C GLU A 84 18.77 11.16 10.48
N ALA A 85 19.82 10.59 11.11
CA ALA A 85 21.06 11.31 11.41
C ALA A 85 21.79 11.86 10.15
N ALA A 86 21.46 11.36 8.95
CA ALA A 86 21.94 11.93 7.70
C ALA A 86 21.37 13.34 7.41
N GLY A 87 20.22 13.69 8.01
CA GLY A 87 19.58 15.00 7.90
C GLY A 87 18.94 15.29 6.54
N GLY A 88 17.98 16.22 6.53
CA GLY A 88 17.29 16.69 5.32
C GLY A 88 16.73 15.57 4.46
N ASP A 89 16.74 15.78 3.15
CA ASP A 89 16.23 14.82 2.16
C ASP A 89 16.97 13.47 2.21
N ALA A 90 18.27 13.49 2.47
CA ALA A 90 19.09 12.27 2.58
C ALA A 90 18.63 11.38 3.74
N GLY A 91 18.24 11.99 4.87
CA GLY A 91 17.66 11.30 6.01
C GLY A 91 16.28 10.71 5.69
N LEU A 92 15.40 11.48 5.05
CA LEU A 92 14.08 11.01 4.62
C LEU A 92 14.18 9.80 3.67
N ASP A 93 15.08 9.88 2.68
CA ASP A 93 15.32 8.78 1.76
C ASP A 93 15.99 7.58 2.44
N ALA A 94 16.81 7.80 3.47
CA ALA A 94 17.38 6.72 4.27
C ALA A 94 16.31 5.96 5.05
N VAL A 95 15.35 6.66 5.65
CA VAL A 95 14.20 6.04 6.32
C VAL A 95 13.35 5.25 5.31
N LEU A 96 13.06 5.82 4.13
CA LEU A 96 12.33 5.11 3.09
C LEU A 96 13.05 3.84 2.62
N ARG A 97 14.39 3.84 2.55
CA ARG A 97 15.16 2.62 2.21
C ARG A 97 14.97 1.51 3.25
N LEU A 98 14.80 1.84 4.53
CA LEU A 98 14.48 0.84 5.56
C LEU A 98 13.10 0.22 5.31
N ALA A 99 12.11 1.05 4.97
CA ALA A 99 10.74 0.62 4.67
C ALA A 99 10.62 -0.17 3.34
N ASN A 100 11.53 0.05 2.39
CA ASN A 100 11.58 -0.61 1.08
C ASN A 100 12.68 -1.67 0.96
N CYS A 101 13.24 -2.17 2.07
CA CYS A 101 14.45 -2.99 2.04
C CYS A 101 14.30 -4.33 1.29
N ASN A 102 13.08 -4.81 1.12
CA ASN A 102 12.71 -5.94 0.26
C ASN A 102 11.22 -5.83 -0.17
N ASP A 103 10.76 -6.77 -1.00
CA ASP A 103 9.37 -6.79 -1.48
C ASP A 103 8.35 -6.96 -0.34
N GLU A 104 8.62 -7.82 0.64
CA GLU A 104 7.73 -8.03 1.80
C GLU A 104 7.45 -6.70 2.52
N LYS A 105 8.49 -5.92 2.81
CA LYS A 105 8.30 -4.61 3.48
C LYS A 105 7.71 -3.58 2.51
N SER A 106 8.13 -3.57 1.25
CA SER A 106 7.60 -2.60 0.27
C SER A 106 6.10 -2.76 0.04
N PHE A 107 5.60 -4.00 -0.13
CA PHE A 107 4.18 -4.30 -0.31
C PHE A 107 3.41 -4.36 1.01
N GLY A 108 4.10 -4.52 2.14
CA GLY A 108 3.49 -4.62 3.46
C GLY A 108 2.83 -3.35 3.96
N MET A 109 3.26 -2.17 3.49
CA MET A 109 2.83 -0.91 4.09
C MET A 109 1.33 -0.64 3.97
N ALA A 110 0.67 -1.04 2.88
CA ALA A 110 -0.77 -0.81 2.72
C ALA A 110 -1.60 -1.62 3.73
N ALA A 111 -1.21 -2.88 3.99
CA ALA A 111 -1.87 -3.73 4.98
C ALA A 111 -1.57 -3.29 6.42
N TRP A 112 -0.33 -2.86 6.69
CA TRP A 112 0.02 -2.22 7.95
C TRP A 112 -0.80 -0.94 8.19
N PHE A 113 -0.92 -0.09 7.17
CA PHE A 113 -1.66 1.16 7.25
C PHE A 113 -3.13 0.92 7.62
N LEU A 114 -3.80 0.02 6.90
CA LEU A 114 -5.20 -0.30 7.19
C LEU A 114 -5.39 -0.89 8.60
N SER A 115 -4.47 -1.74 9.05
CA SER A 115 -4.58 -2.42 10.34
C SER A 115 -4.21 -1.55 11.55
N THR A 116 -3.48 -0.44 11.35
CA THR A 116 -2.94 0.37 12.45
C THR A 116 -3.35 1.84 12.43
N GLN A 117 -3.67 2.39 11.25
CA GLN A 117 -3.93 3.83 11.08
C GLN A 117 -5.40 4.12 10.74
N CYS A 118 -6.13 3.17 10.14
CA CYS A 118 -7.56 3.32 9.89
C CYS A 118 -8.39 2.95 11.11
N THR A 119 -9.58 3.55 11.23
CA THR A 119 -10.56 3.18 12.24
C THR A 119 -11.19 1.82 11.91
N ASN A 120 -11.74 1.17 12.94
CA ASN A 120 -12.46 -0.09 12.76
C ASN A 120 -13.69 0.07 11.86
N ASP A 121 -14.34 1.23 11.87
CA ASP A 121 -15.52 1.50 11.05
C ASP A 121 -15.15 1.56 9.57
N THR A 122 -14.11 2.33 9.20
CA THR A 122 -13.62 2.39 7.81
C THR A 122 -13.11 1.03 7.34
N ARG A 123 -12.39 0.30 8.20
CA ARG A 123 -11.94 -1.06 7.88
C ARG A 123 -13.12 -2.01 7.67
N GLY A 124 -14.15 -1.92 8.51
CA GLY A 124 -15.38 -2.71 8.41
C GLY A 124 -16.16 -2.41 7.14
N GLY A 125 -16.29 -1.12 6.77
CA GLY A 125 -16.92 -0.70 5.53
C GLY A 125 -16.17 -1.22 4.29
N LEU A 126 -14.83 -1.10 4.28
CA LEU A 126 -14.02 -1.65 3.19
C LEU A 126 -14.16 -3.17 3.06
N ALA A 127 -14.26 -3.88 4.19
CA ALA A 127 -14.42 -5.33 4.23
C ALA A 127 -15.72 -5.83 3.56
N MET A 128 -16.76 -5.00 3.50
CA MET A 128 -18.00 -5.32 2.79
C MET A 128 -17.80 -5.47 1.28
N GLY A 129 -16.75 -4.86 0.71
CA GLY A 129 -16.48 -4.94 -0.72
C GLY A 129 -17.46 -4.14 -1.59
N GLU A 130 -18.04 -3.09 -1.03
CA GLU A 130 -18.96 -2.18 -1.71
C GLU A 130 -18.30 -0.83 -1.99
N MET A 131 -18.83 -0.10 -3.00
CA MET A 131 -18.24 1.16 -3.46
C MET A 131 -18.21 2.23 -2.37
N ASP A 132 -19.25 2.30 -1.53
CA ASP A 132 -19.30 3.26 -0.42
C ASP A 132 -18.17 3.01 0.60
N GLY A 133 -17.87 1.74 0.90
CA GLY A 133 -16.76 1.38 1.79
C GLY A 133 -15.39 1.69 1.18
N TRP A 134 -15.25 1.50 -0.14
CA TRP A 134 -14.06 1.92 -0.88
C TRP A 134 -13.86 3.44 -0.84
N HIS A 135 -14.93 4.21 -1.06
CA HIS A 135 -14.90 5.67 -1.02
C HIS A 135 -14.64 6.22 0.38
N ASP A 136 -15.21 5.60 1.42
CA ASP A 136 -14.90 5.94 2.81
C ASP A 136 -13.43 5.66 3.14
N PHE A 137 -12.88 4.52 2.71
CA PHE A 137 -11.45 4.23 2.87
C PHE A 137 -10.56 5.33 2.26
N LEU A 138 -10.87 5.78 1.04
CA LEU A 138 -10.12 6.84 0.37
C LEU A 138 -10.24 8.20 1.07
N THR A 139 -11.43 8.57 1.53
CA THR A 139 -11.68 9.93 2.05
C THR A 139 -11.43 10.04 3.56
N SER A 140 -11.88 9.07 4.35
CA SER A 140 -11.84 9.11 5.81
C SER A 140 -10.53 8.56 6.40
N CYS A 141 -9.90 7.58 5.74
CA CYS A 141 -8.61 7.04 6.22
C CYS A 141 -7.41 7.56 5.42
N VAL A 142 -7.42 7.41 4.09
CA VAL A 142 -6.30 7.87 3.24
C VAL A 142 -6.23 9.40 3.19
N GLY A 143 -7.38 10.09 3.28
CA GLY A 143 -7.47 11.55 3.23
C GLY A 143 -7.30 12.13 1.83
N THR A 144 -7.69 11.36 0.80
CA THR A 144 -7.63 11.78 -0.61
C THR A 144 -9.02 12.05 -1.17
N THR A 145 -9.08 12.56 -2.40
CA THR A 145 -10.34 12.76 -3.13
C THR A 145 -10.70 11.53 -3.95
N LEU A 146 -12.00 11.36 -4.22
CA LEU A 146 -12.48 10.35 -5.15
C LEU A 146 -12.03 10.68 -6.57
N ALA A 147 -11.72 9.64 -7.35
CA ALA A 147 -11.32 9.74 -8.74
C ALA A 147 -11.76 8.49 -9.50
N THR A 148 -12.32 8.66 -10.69
CA THR A 148 -12.88 7.56 -11.50
C THR A 148 -11.82 6.50 -11.86
N GLU A 149 -10.57 6.91 -12.00
CA GLU A 149 -9.44 6.03 -12.27
C GLU A 149 -9.16 5.07 -11.10
N ARG A 150 -9.35 5.52 -9.86
CA ARG A 150 -9.24 4.69 -8.65
C ARG A 150 -10.36 3.66 -8.60
N ASP A 151 -11.59 4.08 -8.92
CA ASP A 151 -12.76 3.20 -8.97
C ASP A 151 -12.61 2.13 -10.06
N THR A 152 -12.04 2.49 -11.21
CA THR A 152 -11.79 1.55 -12.32
C THR A 152 -10.86 0.41 -11.89
N LEU A 153 -9.77 0.73 -11.19
CA LEU A 153 -8.85 -0.29 -10.66
C LEU A 153 -9.48 -1.13 -9.56
N TRP A 154 -10.29 -0.51 -8.69
CA TRP A 154 -11.01 -1.23 -7.65
C TRP A 154 -11.99 -2.25 -8.24
N LEU A 155 -12.82 -1.83 -9.20
CA LEU A 155 -13.76 -2.71 -9.90
C LEU A 155 -13.05 -3.90 -10.58
N ALA A 156 -11.95 -3.63 -11.29
CA ALA A 156 -11.17 -4.68 -11.94
C ALA A 156 -10.56 -5.67 -10.92
N THR A 157 -10.03 -5.16 -9.81
CA THR A 157 -9.44 -6.00 -8.75
C THR A 157 -10.49 -6.86 -8.06
N THR A 158 -11.65 -6.29 -7.73
CA THR A 158 -12.79 -7.00 -7.14
C THR A 158 -13.28 -8.12 -8.06
N GLN A 159 -13.39 -7.87 -9.37
CA GLN A 159 -13.81 -8.88 -10.33
C GLN A 159 -12.86 -10.10 -10.37
N VAL A 160 -11.54 -9.85 -10.32
CA VAL A 160 -10.54 -10.93 -10.29
C VAL A 160 -10.63 -11.72 -8.99
N LEU A 161 -10.71 -11.04 -7.84
CA LEU A 161 -10.72 -11.70 -6.53
C LEU A 161 -12.02 -12.45 -6.23
N ASN A 162 -13.14 -11.99 -6.78
CA ASN A 162 -14.43 -12.68 -6.68
C ASN A 162 -14.57 -13.85 -7.67
N GLY A 163 -13.55 -14.10 -8.51
CA GLY A 163 -13.54 -15.19 -9.49
C GLY A 163 -14.43 -14.95 -10.72
N GLU A 164 -15.04 -13.78 -10.85
CA GLU A 164 -15.91 -13.41 -11.98
C GLU A 164 -15.11 -13.12 -13.27
N GLY A 165 -13.78 -13.04 -13.17
CA GLY A 165 -12.86 -12.95 -14.31
C GLY A 165 -12.22 -14.27 -14.77
N LEU A 166 -12.44 -15.38 -14.05
CA LEU A 166 -11.84 -16.71 -14.39
C LEU A 166 -12.82 -17.68 -15.03
N SER A 167 -14.05 -17.25 -15.30
CA SER A 167 -15.01 -18.03 -16.09
C SER A 167 -14.72 -17.86 -17.59
N LYS A 168 -14.26 -18.96 -18.21
CA LYS A 168 -14.02 -19.22 -19.64
C LYS A 168 -12.63 -18.84 -20.16
N THR A 169 -11.66 -19.74 -19.98
CA THR A 169 -11.10 -20.57 -21.08
C THR A 169 -10.23 -21.68 -20.47
N ARG A 170 -10.80 -22.87 -20.29
CA ARG A 170 -10.10 -24.16 -20.37
C ARG A 170 -11.01 -25.13 -21.10
#